data_AF-A0A969CXD6-F1
#
_entry.id   AF-A0A969CXD6-F1
#
_cell.length_a   1.000
_cell.length_b   1.000
_cell.length_c   1.000
_cell.angle_alpha   90.00
_cell.angle_beta   90.00
_cell.angle_gamma   90.00
#
_symmetry.space_group_name_H-M   'P 1'
#
loop_
_entity.id
_entity.type
_entity.pdbx_description
1 polymer ?
#
loop_
_entity_poly.entity_id
_entity_poly.type
_entity_poly.pdbx_seq_one_letter_code
_entity_poly.pdbx_strand_id
1 'polypeptide(L)'
;MVICAYRLKLSSKGRALLAVRENEIAAEAVGVNTSRAKVTAFVMAAFFAGVGGALFGHEFGNTLTPTELGFQKSIDVVIMVVLGGMGSISGAMLAAAALTVMPELFRGFAQYRMIIYALALIMMMILRPQGLFGIKEIWETSWWRKIFRGKGGAP
;
A
#
# COMPACT_ATOMS: atom_id res chain seq x y z
N MET A 1 -1.20 10.03 -6.72
CA MET A 1 -0.62 9.64 -5.41
C MET A 1 0.61 8.75 -5.52
N VAL A 2 0.54 7.69 -6.33
CA VAL A 2 1.58 6.64 -6.43
C VAL A 2 2.98 7.20 -6.74
N ILE A 3 3.10 8.11 -7.72
CA ILE A 3 4.39 8.72 -8.09
C ILE A 3 4.97 9.54 -6.93
N CYS A 4 4.14 10.31 -6.22
CA CYS A 4 4.56 11.08 -5.05
C CYS A 4 5.05 10.16 -3.92
N ALA A 5 4.34 9.06 -3.65
CA ALA A 5 4.73 8.08 -2.65
C ALA A 5 6.06 7.39 -2.99
N TYR A 6 6.27 7.04 -4.26
CA TYR A 6 7.53 6.47 -4.75
C TYR A 6 8.71 7.44 -4.59
N ARG A 7 8.53 8.71 -5.00
CA ARG A 7 9.55 9.76 -4.83
C ARG A 7 9.86 10.04 -3.36
N LEU A 8 8.86 9.97 -2.47
CA LEU A 8 9.04 10.13 -1.04
C LEU A 8 9.90 9.01 -0.45
N LYS A 9 9.65 7.75 -0.83
CA LYS A 9 10.43 6.58 -0.40
C LYS A 9 11.92 6.71 -0.75
N LEU A 10 12.24 7.25 -1.92
CA LEU A 10 13.61 7.48 -2.40
C LEU A 10 14.29 8.72 -1.79
N SER A 11 13.53 9.63 -1.20
CA SER A 11 14.04 10.88 -0.63
C SER A 11 14.77 10.66 0.70
N SER A 12 15.62 11.62 1.10
CA SER A 12 16.34 11.58 2.39
C SER A 12 15.41 11.40 3.59
N LYS A 13 14.25 12.09 3.57
CA LYS A 13 13.22 11.95 4.61
C LYS A 13 12.57 10.55 4.61
N GLY A 14 12.42 9.91 3.44
CA GLY A 14 11.91 8.54 3.33
C GLY A 14 12.86 7.50 3.91
N ARG A 15 14.17 7.69 3.74
CA ARG A 15 15.20 6.83 4.35
C ARG A 15 15.23 6.96 5.88
N ALA A 16 15.08 8.19 6.39
CA ALA A 16 14.96 8.41 7.83
C ALA A 16 13.73 7.68 8.41
N LEU A 17 12.59 7.71 7.70
CA LEU A 17 11.38 6.98 8.08
C LEU A 17 11.57 5.45 8.08
N LEU A 18 12.30 4.92 7.09
CA LEU A 18 12.63 3.50 7.03
C LEU A 18 13.54 3.07 8.19
N ALA A 19 14.53 3.89 8.54
CA ALA A 19 15.41 3.62 9.68
C ALA A 19 14.63 3.56 11.01
N VAL A 20 13.71 4.50 11.24
CA VAL A 20 12.83 4.49 12.42
C VAL A 20 11.90 3.27 12.43
N ARG A 21 11.49 2.75 11.26
CA ARG A 21 10.67 1.53 11.14
C ARG A 21 11.43 0.26 11.51
N GLU A 22 12.74 0.21 11.22
CA GLU A 22 13.57 -0.96 11.54
C GLU A 22 13.99 -0.98 13.00
N ASN A 23 14.54 0.12 13.50
CA ASN A 23 14.91 0.24 14.91
C ASN A 23 14.92 1.71 15.34
N GLU A 24 13.95 2.08 16.17
CA GLU A 24 13.80 3.44 16.68
C GLU A 24 15.01 3.89 17.51
N ILE A 25 15.51 3.00 18.38
CA ILE A 25 16.62 3.30 19.30
C ILE A 25 17.91 3.53 18.49
N ALA A 26 18.15 2.71 17.46
CA ALA A 26 19.31 2.87 16.59
C ALA A 26 19.21 4.15 15.73
N ALA A 27 18.02 4.49 15.25
CA ALA A 27 17.81 5.72 14.48
C ALA A 27 18.07 6.97 15.34
N GLU A 28 17.64 6.96 16.60
CA GLU A 28 17.88 8.05 17.54
C GLU A 28 19.38 8.19 17.88
N ALA A 29 20.11 7.07 18.01
CA ALA A 29 21.55 7.07 18.25
C ALA A 29 22.38 7.69 17.10
N VAL A 30 21.87 7.65 15.86
CA VAL A 30 22.51 8.28 14.68
C VAL A 30 22.02 9.72 14.47
N GLY A 31 21.22 10.26 15.41
CA GLY A 31 20.76 11.66 15.39
C GLY A 31 19.48 11.90 14.58
N VAL A 32 18.72 10.85 14.24
CA VAL A 32 17.41 10.99 13.60
C VAL A 32 16.36 11.32 14.66
N ASN A 33 15.64 12.43 14.49
CA ASN A 33 14.52 12.77 15.37
C ASN A 33 13.30 11.88 15.08
N THR A 34 13.12 10.85 15.88
CA THR A 34 12.06 9.82 15.76
C THR A 34 10.66 10.43 15.86
N SER A 35 10.44 11.36 16.80
CA SER A 35 9.16 12.05 17.00
C SER A 35 8.73 12.84 15.76
N ARG A 36 9.63 13.66 15.18
CA ARG A 36 9.34 14.41 13.95
C ARG A 36 9.11 13.46 12.78
N ALA A 37 9.89 12.38 12.67
CA ALA A 37 9.71 11.38 11.63
C ALA A 37 8.30 10.77 11.70
N LYS A 38 7.86 10.28 12.86
CA LYS A 38 6.52 9.71 13.06
C LYS A 38 5.39 10.69 12.74
N VAL A 39 5.49 11.93 13.20
CA VAL A 39 4.49 12.97 12.91
C VAL A 39 4.41 13.25 11.40
N THR A 40 5.55 13.38 10.72
CA THR A 40 5.55 13.59 9.27
C THR A 40 4.97 12.42 8.50
N ALA A 41 5.23 11.17 8.91
CA ALA A 41 4.61 9.99 8.32
C ALA A 41 3.09 9.99 8.53
N PHE A 42 2.63 10.32 9.73
CA PHE A 42 1.20 10.38 10.04
C PHE A 42 0.48 11.45 9.20
N VAL A 43 1.04 12.66 9.10
CA VAL A 43 0.45 13.75 8.29
C VAL A 43 0.39 13.36 6.82
N MET A 44 1.44 12.75 6.27
CA MET A 44 1.45 12.29 4.88
C MET A 44 0.43 11.18 4.64
N ALA A 45 0.31 10.22 5.57
CA ALA A 45 -0.70 9.16 5.48
C ALA A 45 -2.12 9.73 5.55
N ALA A 46 -2.39 10.65 6.48
CA ALA A 46 -3.68 11.31 6.62
C ALA A 46 -4.05 12.13 5.39
N PHE A 47 -3.08 12.82 4.75
CA PHE A 47 -3.30 13.54 3.51
C PHE A 47 -3.76 12.61 2.38
N PHE A 48 -3.07 11.48 2.17
CA PHE A 48 -3.45 10.52 1.13
C PHE A 48 -4.78 9.82 1.46
N ALA A 49 -5.01 9.45 2.72
CA ALA A 49 -6.28 8.87 3.17
C ALA A 49 -7.45 9.84 2.99
N GLY A 50 -7.25 11.12 3.31
CA GLY A 50 -8.27 12.16 3.16
C GLY A 50 -8.66 12.42 1.70
N VAL A 51 -7.68 12.52 0.80
CA VAL A 51 -7.96 12.68 -0.64
C VAL A 51 -8.63 11.43 -1.22
N GLY A 52 -8.23 10.23 -0.81
CA GLY A 52 -8.90 8.98 -1.20
C GLY A 52 -10.33 8.88 -0.67
N GLY A 53 -10.55 9.26 0.59
CA GLY A 53 -11.87 9.30 1.22
C GLY A 53 -12.80 10.35 0.61
N ALA A 54 -12.27 11.53 0.26
CA ALA A 54 -13.03 12.57 -0.43
C ALA A 54 -13.49 12.11 -1.83
N LEU A 55 -12.62 11.41 -2.57
CA LEU A 55 -12.98 10.82 -3.86
C LEU A 55 -14.03 9.70 -3.70
N PHE A 56 -13.88 8.85 -2.68
CA PHE A 56 -14.87 7.84 -2.35
C PHE A 56 -16.23 8.47 -1.98
N GLY A 57 -16.24 9.51 -1.15
CA GLY A 57 -17.46 10.24 -0.81
C GLY A 57 -18.12 10.94 -2.00
N HIS A 58 -17.33 11.34 -3.00
CA HIS A 58 -17.84 11.92 -4.23
C HIS A 58 -18.55 10.89 -5.13
N GLU A 59 -18.00 9.68 -5.27
CA GLU A 59 -18.64 8.63 -6.08
C GLU A 59 -19.92 8.08 -5.44
N PHE A 60 -19.99 7.98 -4.11
CA PHE A 60 -21.14 7.43 -3.38
C PHE A 60 -22.14 8.51 -2.92
N GLY A 61 -22.21 9.62 -3.67
CA GLY A 61 -23.05 10.77 -3.39
C GLY A 61 -24.45 10.40 -2.88
N ASN A 62 -24.78 10.91 -1.70
CA ASN A 62 -26.11 10.95 -1.05
C ASN A 62 -26.65 9.75 -0.24
N THR A 63 -26.00 8.59 -0.16
CA THR A 63 -26.46 7.55 0.79
C THR A 63 -25.29 6.75 1.36
N LEU A 64 -24.51 7.40 2.22
CA LEU A 64 -23.57 6.71 3.09
C LEU A 64 -24.38 6.01 4.20
N THR A 65 -24.87 4.81 3.93
CA THR A 65 -25.35 3.94 5.01
C THR A 65 -24.13 3.56 5.85
N PRO A 66 -24.11 3.78 7.18
CA PRO A 66 -22.94 3.48 8.03
C PRO A 66 -22.50 2.01 7.97
N THR A 67 -23.37 1.13 7.47
CA THR A 67 -23.07 -0.28 7.19
C THR A 67 -22.01 -0.48 6.09
N GLU A 68 -21.95 0.38 5.07
CA GLU A 68 -21.02 0.26 3.93
C GLU A 68 -19.57 0.64 4.29
N LEU A 69 -19.40 1.54 5.27
CA LEU A 69 -18.11 1.90 5.87
C LEU A 69 -17.83 1.15 7.18
N GLY A 70 -18.66 0.15 7.49
CA GLY A 70 -18.52 -0.65 8.69
C GLY A 70 -17.26 -1.51 8.70
N PHE A 71 -17.14 -2.34 9.73
CA PHE A 71 -15.98 -3.21 9.98
C PHE A 71 -15.54 -4.05 8.77
N GLN A 72 -16.49 -4.51 7.95
CA GLN A 72 -16.21 -5.30 6.74
C GLN A 72 -15.31 -4.54 5.76
N LYS A 73 -15.57 -3.25 5.52
CA LYS A 73 -14.78 -2.43 4.58
C LYS A 73 -13.38 -2.16 5.11
N SER A 74 -13.22 -1.98 6.43
CA SER A 74 -11.91 -1.84 7.06
C SER A 74 -11.06 -3.10 6.90
N ILE A 75 -11.67 -4.29 7.04
CA ILE A 75 -10.98 -5.56 6.79
C ILE A 75 -10.55 -5.66 5.32
N ASP A 76 -11.41 -5.32 4.38
CA ASP A 76 -11.09 -5.38 2.94
C ASP A 76 -9.87 -4.51 2.61
N VAL A 77 -9.78 -3.29 3.17
CA VAL A 77 -8.62 -2.39 2.98
C VAL A 77 -7.35 -3.00 3.58
N VAL A 78 -7.43 -3.61 4.77
CA VAL A 78 -6.28 -4.28 5.39
C VAL A 78 -5.82 -5.47 4.55
N ILE A 79 -6.77 -6.27 4.02
CA ILE A 79 -6.47 -7.40 3.14
C ILE A 79 -5.72 -6.94 1.89
N MET A 80 -6.18 -5.87 1.23
CA MET A 80 -5.52 -5.33 0.05
C MET A 80 -4.06 -4.94 0.33
N VAL A 81 -3.79 -4.31 1.48
CA VAL A 81 -2.43 -3.89 1.87
C VAL A 81 -1.55 -5.07 2.28
N VAL A 82 -2.10 -6.03 3.05
CA VAL A 82 -1.35 -7.20 3.52
C VAL A 82 -1.00 -8.12 2.35
N LEU A 83 -1.97 -8.41 1.46
CA LEU A 83 -1.73 -9.18 0.24
C LEU A 83 -0.70 -8.51 -0.67
N GLY A 84 -0.74 -7.18 -0.78
CA GLY A 84 0.24 -6.40 -1.55
C GLY A 84 1.65 -6.37 -0.96
N GLY A 85 1.76 -6.42 0.37
CA GLY A 85 3.01 -6.36 1.14
C GLY A 85 3.30 -4.98 1.75
N MET A 86 3.72 -4.97 3.03
CA MET A 86 3.96 -3.75 3.83
C MET A 86 5.12 -2.84 3.35
N GLY A 87 5.83 -3.21 2.29
CA GLY A 87 7.01 -2.49 1.76
C GLY A 87 6.96 -2.11 0.27
N SER A 88 5.94 -2.58 -0.48
CA SER A 88 5.85 -2.41 -1.93
C SER A 88 4.56 -1.69 -2.32
N ILE A 89 4.70 -0.45 -2.79
CA ILE A 89 3.59 0.37 -3.27
C ILE A 89 2.96 -0.28 -4.52
N SER A 90 3.79 -0.83 -5.41
CA SER A 90 3.32 -1.52 -6.63
C SER A 90 2.59 -2.83 -6.32
N GLY A 91 3.02 -3.55 -5.28
CA GLY A 91 2.36 -4.77 -4.83
C GLY A 91 0.96 -4.50 -4.25
N ALA A 92 0.84 -3.46 -3.43
CA ALA A 92 -0.45 -2.99 -2.89
C ALA A 92 -1.43 -2.57 -4.00
N MET A 93 -0.96 -1.88 -5.05
CA MET A 93 -1.81 -1.51 -6.18
C MET A 93 -2.33 -2.72 -6.95
N LEU A 94 -1.46 -3.68 -7.25
CA LEU A 94 -1.83 -4.88 -8.00
C LEU A 94 -2.79 -5.76 -7.19
N ALA A 95 -2.55 -5.90 -5.89
CA ALA A 95 -3.46 -6.59 -4.98
C ALA A 95 -4.82 -5.89 -4.91
N ALA A 96 -4.85 -4.56 -4.74
CA ALA A 96 -6.10 -3.80 -4.74
C ALA A 96 -6.88 -3.98 -6.05
N ALA A 97 -6.23 -3.81 -7.22
CA ALA A 97 -6.88 -4.00 -8.51
C ALA A 97 -7.40 -5.43 -8.71
N ALA A 98 -6.61 -6.43 -8.36
CA ALA A 98 -7.02 -7.83 -8.45
C ALA A 98 -8.20 -8.13 -7.53
N LEU A 99 -8.16 -7.70 -6.27
CA LEU A 99 -9.21 -7.93 -5.27
C LEU A 99 -10.47 -7.11 -5.53
N THR A 100 -10.39 -6.01 -6.30
CA THR A 100 -11.58 -5.29 -6.77
C THR A 100 -12.24 -6.02 -7.94
N VAL A 101 -11.46 -6.52 -8.91
CA VAL A 101 -12.01 -7.19 -10.12
C VAL A 101 -12.47 -8.63 -9.84
N MET A 102 -11.81 -9.34 -8.93
CA MET A 102 -12.13 -10.73 -8.57
C MET A 102 -13.58 -10.92 -8.06
N PRO A 103 -14.11 -10.10 -7.13
CA PRO A 103 -15.50 -10.25 -6.66
C PRO A 103 -16.54 -9.89 -7.73
N GLU A 104 -16.21 -9.04 -8.72
CA GLU A 104 -17.10 -8.74 -9.85
C GLU A 104 -17.38 -10.00 -10.70
N LEU A 105 -16.38 -10.88 -10.85
CA LEU A 105 -16.50 -12.16 -11.56
C LEU A 105 -17.26 -13.22 -10.72
N PHE A 106 -17.20 -13.14 -9.39
CA PHE A 106 -17.83 -14.07 -8.45
C PHE A 106 -19.17 -13.56 -7.90
N ARG A 107 -19.81 -12.58 -8.56
CA ARG A 107 -21.03 -11.89 -8.09
C ARG A 107 -22.18 -12.84 -7.67
N GLY A 108 -22.20 -14.07 -8.17
CA GLY A 108 -23.18 -15.11 -7.82
C GLY A 108 -23.00 -15.80 -6.44
N PHE A 109 -21.85 -15.64 -5.76
CA PHE A 109 -21.52 -16.34 -4.51
C PHE A 109 -21.27 -15.39 -3.32
N ALA A 110 -22.13 -14.38 -3.17
CA ALA A 110 -21.97 -13.31 -2.18
C ALA A 110 -21.76 -13.79 -0.72
N GLN A 111 -22.36 -14.91 -0.30
CA GLN A 111 -22.19 -15.42 1.07
C GLN A 111 -20.78 -15.97 1.35
N TYR A 112 -20.07 -16.46 0.33
CA TYR A 112 -18.74 -17.05 0.50
C TYR A 112 -17.62 -16.02 0.51
N ARG A 113 -17.91 -14.75 0.16
CA ARG A 113 -16.91 -13.67 0.06
C ARG A 113 -16.05 -13.54 1.32
N MET A 114 -16.69 -13.55 2.49
CA MET A 114 -16.01 -13.40 3.77
C MET A 114 -15.10 -14.60 4.10
N ILE A 115 -15.55 -15.82 3.77
CA ILE A 115 -14.77 -17.05 3.96
C ILE A 115 -13.57 -17.08 3.00
N ILE A 116 -13.78 -16.71 1.74
CA ILE A 116 -12.74 -16.63 0.72
C ILE A 116 -11.68 -15.60 1.11
N TYR A 117 -12.09 -14.44 1.63
CA TYR A 117 -11.18 -13.40 2.10
C TYR A 117 -10.33 -13.86 3.29
N ALA A 118 -10.93 -14.51 4.29
CA ALA A 118 -10.20 -15.06 5.43
C ALA A 118 -9.21 -16.16 5.00
N LEU A 119 -9.63 -17.07 4.13
CA LEU A 119 -8.77 -18.12 3.57
C LEU A 119 -7.62 -17.54 2.74
N ALA A 120 -7.89 -16.55 1.88
CA ALA A 120 -6.87 -15.90 1.07
C ALA A 120 -5.81 -15.22 1.95
N LEU A 121 -6.24 -14.56 3.02
CA LEU A 121 -5.34 -13.93 3.99
C LEU A 121 -4.44 -14.96 4.69
N ILE A 122 -5.04 -16.04 5.21
CA ILE A 122 -4.31 -17.12 5.90
C ILE A 122 -3.33 -17.81 4.93
N MET A 123 -3.81 -18.17 3.74
CA MET A 123 -3.00 -18.84 2.72
C MET A 123 -1.81 -17.99 2.30
N MET A 124 -2.00 -16.67 2.19
CA MET A 124 -0.92 -15.76 1.84
C MET A 124 0.07 -15.53 3.00
N MET A 125 -0.40 -15.44 4.25
CA MET A 125 0.49 -15.41 5.42
C MET A 125 1.38 -16.66 5.50
N ILE A 126 0.84 -17.83 5.10
CA ILE A 126 1.57 -19.09 5.03
C ILE A 126 2.55 -19.10 3.84
N LEU A 127 2.10 -18.70 2.64
CA LEU A 127 2.90 -18.81 1.43
C LEU A 127 4.03 -17.78 1.37
N ARG A 128 3.80 -16.54 1.81
CA ARG A 128 4.81 -15.48 1.91
C ARG A 128 4.39 -14.40 2.91
N PRO A 129 4.94 -14.38 4.15
CA PRO A 129 4.61 -13.37 5.16
C PRO A 129 5.04 -11.93 4.79
N GLN A 130 5.73 -11.74 3.65
CA GLN A 130 6.21 -10.44 3.19
C GLN A 130 5.31 -9.72 2.16
N GLY A 131 4.29 -10.37 1.57
CA GLY A 131 3.57 -9.79 0.41
C GLY A 131 3.69 -10.62 -0.87
N LEU A 132 2.76 -10.45 -1.82
CA LEU A 132 2.90 -10.93 -3.21
C LEU A 132 4.18 -10.40 -3.88
N PHE A 133 4.62 -9.18 -3.52
CA PHE A 133 5.82 -8.53 -4.08
C PHE A 133 6.91 -8.17 -3.06
N GLY A 134 6.71 -8.45 -1.77
CA GLY A 134 7.72 -8.22 -0.73
C GLY A 134 8.29 -6.79 -0.73
N ILE A 135 9.63 -6.68 -0.69
CA ILE A 135 10.41 -5.43 -0.73
C ILE A 135 10.73 -4.99 -2.18
N LYS A 136 10.42 -5.83 -3.18
CA LYS A 136 10.79 -5.58 -4.58
C LYS A 136 9.65 -4.81 -5.27
N GLU A 137 9.94 -3.57 -5.64
CA GLU A 137 9.07 -2.81 -6.52
C GLU A 137 9.19 -3.38 -7.94
N ILE A 138 8.05 -3.50 -8.63
CA ILE A 138 7.98 -4.06 -10.00
C ILE A 138 8.85 -3.24 -10.97
N TRP A 139 9.05 -1.97 -10.64
CA TRP A 139 9.92 -1.02 -11.35
C TRP A 139 11.42 -1.34 -11.25
N GLU A 140 11.85 -2.16 -10.28
CA GLU A 140 13.25 -2.62 -10.11
C GLU A 140 13.53 -3.89 -10.94
N THR A 141 12.55 -4.43 -11.67
CA THR A 141 12.82 -5.50 -12.65
C THR A 141 13.74 -4.94 -13.74
N SER A 142 14.85 -5.64 -14.02
CA SER A 142 15.90 -5.36 -15.01
C SER A 142 15.42 -4.73 -16.35
N TRP A 143 14.17 -5.01 -16.73
CA TRP A 143 13.51 -4.59 -17.97
C TRP A 143 13.23 -3.07 -18.07
N TRP A 144 12.74 -2.39 -17.02
CA TRP A 144 12.40 -0.95 -17.06
C TRP A 144 13.62 -0.03 -16.94
N ARG A 145 14.67 -0.45 -16.23
CA ARG A 145 15.98 0.25 -16.23
C ARG A 145 16.57 0.35 -17.64
N LYS A 146 16.38 -0.68 -18.48
CA LYS A 146 16.84 -0.70 -19.88
C LYS A 146 16.08 0.30 -20.76
N ILE A 147 14.77 0.47 -20.52
CA ILE A 147 13.93 1.42 -21.26
C ILE A 147 14.24 2.88 -20.88
N PHE A 148 14.52 3.18 -19.59
CA PHE A 148 14.80 4.55 -19.15
C PHE A 148 16.29 4.96 -19.19
N ARG A 149 17.25 4.02 -19.24
CA ARG A 149 18.67 4.33 -19.54
C ARG A 149 18.97 4.47 -21.04
N GLY A 150 17.98 4.29 -21.92
CA GLY A 150 18.15 4.39 -23.36
C GLY A 150 18.16 5.82 -23.94
N LYS A 151 18.02 6.88 -23.13
CA LYS A 151 18.05 8.28 -23.61
C LYS A 151 18.85 9.21 -22.69
N GLY A 152 20.13 8.90 -22.50
CA GLY A 152 21.02 9.76 -21.71
C GLY A 152 22.51 9.44 -21.86
N GLY A 153 22.95 8.95 -23.02
CA GLY A 153 24.37 8.91 -23.38
C GLY A 153 24.72 10.18 -24.16
N ALA A 154 25.39 11.11 -23.48
CA ALA A 154 26.05 12.28 -24.04
C ALA A 154 27.17 11.87 -25.04
N PRO A 155 27.69 12.79 -25.86
CA PRO A 155 28.53 13.89 -25.37
C PRO A 155 27.82 15.25 -25.27
#